data_AF-A0A9D8KQ65-F1
#
_entry.id   AF-A0A9D8KQ65-F1
#
_cell.length_a   1.000
_cell.length_b   1.000
_cell.length_c   1.000
_cell.angle_alpha   90.00
_cell.angle_beta   90.00
_cell.angle_gamma   90.00
#
_symmetry.space_group_name_H-M   'P 1'
#
loop_
_entity.id
_entity.type
_entity.pdbx_description
1 polymer ?
#
loop_
_entity_poly.entity_id
_entity_poly.type
_entity_poly.pdbx_seq_one_letter_code
_entity_poly.pdbx_strand_id
1 'polypeptide(L)' 'MIQAVASPCINVCRMDDDTGLCLGCFRTIDEIALWSNASNDQRLTILLAVEHRRCEHDPAGCGTGGEFRGECER' A
#
# COMPACT_ATOMS: atom_id res chain seq x y z
N MET A 1 -17.01 -9.71 17.68
CA MET A 1 -16.38 -8.39 17.88
C MET A 1 -15.00 -8.40 17.22
N ILE A 2 -14.99 -8.23 15.89
CA ILE A 2 -13.76 -8.12 15.11
C ILE A 2 -13.41 -6.63 15.13
N GLN A 3 -12.43 -6.23 15.94
CA GLN A 3 -11.83 -4.91 15.76
C GLN A 3 -10.99 -5.02 14.48
N ALA A 4 -11.68 -4.92 13.34
CA ALA A 4 -11.06 -4.97 12.04
C ALA A 4 -10.22 -3.70 11.92
N VAL A 5 -8.92 -3.81 12.20
CA VAL A 5 -7.94 -2.86 11.71
C VAL A 5 -8.21 -2.72 10.21
N ALA A 6 -8.77 -1.57 9.83
CA ALA A 6 -9.22 -1.33 8.48
C ALA A 6 -8.00 -1.45 7.56
N SER A 7 -8.07 -2.36 6.60
CA SER A 7 -6.99 -2.48 5.63
C SER A 7 -6.98 -1.19 4.80
N PRO A 8 -5.84 -0.49 4.68
CA PRO A 8 -5.72 0.74 3.89
C PRO A 8 -5.75 0.45 2.37
N CYS A 9 -6.29 -0.71 1.99
CA CYS A 9 -6.35 -1.17 0.62
C CYS A 9 -7.51 -0.46 -0.08
N ILE A 10 -7.18 0.33 -1.09
CA ILE A 10 -8.15 0.99 -1.97
C ILE A 10 -8.55 0.11 -3.18
N ASN A 11 -8.31 -1.20 -3.11
CA ASN A 11 -8.45 -2.16 -4.23
C ASN A 11 -7.61 -1.81 -5.47
N VAL A 12 -6.53 -1.04 -5.29
CA VAL A 12 -5.55 -0.76 -6.35
C VAL A 12 -4.29 -1.55 -6.03
N CYS A 13 -4.11 -2.68 -6.70
CA CYS A 13 -2.92 -3.52 -6.58
C CYS A 13 -1.96 -3.19 -7.73
N ARG A 14 -1.32 -2.03 -7.62
CA ARG A 14 -0.32 -1.57 -8.58
C ARG A 14 1.00 -1.42 -7.87
N MET A 15 2.00 -2.16 -8.30
CA MET A 15 3.34 -2.10 -7.71
C MET A 15 4.21 -1.10 -8.45
N ASP A 16 5.01 -0.40 -7.69
CA ASP A 16 6.11 0.40 -8.16
C ASP A 16 7.32 -0.52 -8.38
N ASP A 17 7.90 -0.50 -9.58
CA ASP A 17 9.05 -1.36 -9.94
C ASP A 17 10.36 -0.86 -9.31
N ASP A 18 10.43 0.43 -8.96
CA ASP A 18 11.61 1.08 -8.40
C ASP A 18 11.74 0.80 -6.89
N THR A 19 10.63 0.87 -6.16
CA THR A 19 10.59 0.69 -4.71
C THR A 19 10.01 -0.64 -4.25
N GLY A 20 9.31 -1.38 -5.13
CA GLY A 20 8.61 -2.62 -4.75
C GLY A 20 7.40 -2.40 -3.84
N LEU A 21 6.86 -1.18 -3.80
CA LEU A 21 5.73 -0.80 -2.96
C LEU A 21 4.43 -0.69 -3.77
N CYS A 22 3.31 -1.00 -3.13
CA CYS A 22 1.97 -0.76 -3.67
C CYS A 22 1.71 0.75 -3.81
N LEU A 23 1.51 1.28 -5.01
CA LEU A 23 1.21 2.70 -5.24
C LEU A 23 -0.09 3.19 -4.58
N GLY A 24 -1.04 2.28 -4.31
CA GLY A 24 -2.28 2.64 -3.61
C GLY A 24 -2.17 2.60 -2.09
N CYS A 25 -1.45 1.60 -1.59
CA CYS A 25 -1.48 1.19 -0.19
C CYS A 25 -0.12 1.30 0.51
N PHE A 26 0.93 1.66 -0.23
CA PHE A 26 2.34 1.81 0.18
C PHE A 26 2.91 0.63 0.98
N ARG A 27 2.34 -0.56 0.76
CA ARG A 27 2.74 -1.84 1.35
C ARG A 27 3.51 -2.68 0.37
N THR A 28 4.42 -3.48 0.89
CA THR A 28 5.11 -4.50 0.12
C THR A 28 4.20 -5.70 -0.13
N ILE A 29 4.53 -6.50 -1.16
CA ILE A 29 3.84 -7.77 -1.45
C ILE A 29 3.84 -8.70 -0.23
N ASP A 30 4.96 -8.75 0.50
CA ASP A 30 5.13 -9.63 1.65
C ASP A 30 4.15 -9.24 2.76
N GLU A 31 4.04 -7.94 3.07
CA GLU A 31 3.09 -7.44 4.06
C GLU A 31 1.64 -7.66 3.65
N ILE A 32 1.32 -7.58 2.35
CA ILE A 32 -0.03 -7.86 1.83
C ILE A 32 -0.35 -9.35 1.99
N ALA A 33 0.58 -10.24 1.66
CA ALA A 33 0.43 -11.69 1.85
C ALA A 33 0.31 -12.06 3.33
N LEU A 34 1.08 -11.41 4.21
CA LEU A 34 1.06 -11.65 5.64
C LEU A 34 -0.18 -11.07 6.33
N TRP A 35 -0.87 -10.08 5.75
CA TRP A 35 -1.99 -9.37 6.39
C TRP A 35 -3.14 -10.27 6.86
N SER A 36 -3.47 -11.29 6.06
CA SER A 36 -4.50 -12.28 6.40
C SER A 36 -4.11 -13.12 7.62
N ASN A 37 -2.80 -13.33 7.84
CA ASN A 37 -2.25 -14.06 8.98
C ASN A 37 -1.77 -13.15 10.12
N ALA A 38 -1.70 -11.83 9.89
CA ALA A 38 -1.18 -10.88 10.85
C ALA A 38 -2.17 -10.62 12.00
N SER A 39 -1.66 -10.64 13.23
CA SER A 39 -2.35 -10.19 14.44
C SER A 39 -2.59 -8.68 14.42
N ASN A 40 -3.57 -8.18 15.18
CA ASN A 40 -3.89 -6.74 15.23
C ASN A 40 -2.68 -5.86 15.55
N ASP A 41 -1.79 -6.31 16.43
CA ASP A 41 -0.55 -5.61 16.79
C ASP A 41 0.42 -5.46 15.59
N GLN A 42 0.57 -6.54 14.81
CA GLN A 42 1.35 -6.52 13.58
C GLN A 42 0.69 -5.63 12.53
N ARG A 43 -0.64 -5.67 12.41
CA ARG A 43 -1.38 -4.82 11.48
C ARG A 43 -1.16 -3.34 11.79
N LEU A 44 -1.15 -2.98 13.08
CA LEU A 44 -0.88 -1.61 13.55
C LEU A 44 0.56 -1.18 13.25
N THR A 45 1.53 -2.07 13.49
CA THR A 45 2.94 -1.83 13.16
C THR A 45 3.14 -1.59 11.67
N ILE A 46 2.50 -2.43 10.83
CA ILE A 46 2.55 -2.28 9.37
C ILE A 46 1.91 -0.96 8.96
N LEU A 47 0.77 -0.57 9.55
CA LEU A 47 0.13 0.71 9.25
C LEU A 47 1.02 1.91 9.57
N LEU A 48 1.69 1.90 10.71
CA LEU A 48 2.63 2.96 11.10
C LEU A 48 3.82 3.02 10.12
N ALA A 49 4.36 1.87 9.74
CA ALA A 49 5.45 1.80 8.76
C ALA A 49 5.00 2.31 7.39
N VAL A 50 3.78 1.99 6.96
CA VAL A 50 3.17 2.47 5.72
C VAL A 50 2.97 3.97 5.73
N GLU A 51 2.48 4.53 6.84
CA GLU A 51 2.32 5.97 7.00
C GLU A 51 3.66 6.69 6.90
N HIS A 52 4.71 6.14 7.53
CA HIS A 52 6.06 6.68 7.43
C HIS A 52 6.59 6.64 6.00
N ARG A 53 6.49 5.49 5.33
CA ARG A 53 6.89 5.34 3.91
C ARG A 53 6.11 6.29 3.01
N ARG A 54 4.82 6.48 3.27
CA ARG A 54 3.99 7.42 2.50
C ARG A 54 4.44 8.86 2.72
N CYS A 55 4.84 9.24 3.93
CA CYS A 55 5.40 10.56 4.21
C CYS A 55 6.75 10.78 3.50
N GLU A 56 7.60 9.75 3.44
CA GLU A 56 8.89 9.80 2.75
C GLU A 56 8.75 9.84 1.23
N HIS A 57 7.81 9.06 0.68
CA HIS A 57 7.63 8.91 -0.76
C HIS A 57 6.70 9.97 -1.36
N ASP A 58 5.78 10.52 -0.56
CA ASP A 58 4.79 11.51 -0.96
C ASP A 58 4.68 12.62 0.12
N PRO A 59 5.70 13.50 0.25
CA PRO A 59 5.67 14.61 1.21
C PRO A 59 4.60 15.66 0.88
N ALA A 60 3.96 15.57 -0.28
CA ALA A 60 2.90 16.44 -0.75
C ALA A 60 1.74 15.60 -1.30
N GLY A 61 0.91 15.07 -0.41
CA GLY A 61 -0.32 14.30 -0.71
C GLY A 61 -1.35 15.01 -1.58
N CYS A 62 -0.99 15.29 -2.84
CA CYS A 62 -1.88 15.86 -3.83
C CYS A 62 -1.51 15.34 -5.22
N GLY A 63 -2.06 14.16 -5.54
CA GLY A 63 -2.39 13.81 -6.91
C GLY A 63 -1.33 13.03 -7.67
N THR A 64 -1.42 11.70 -7.62
CA THR A 64 -1.25 10.87 -8.81
C THR A 64 -1.83 9.49 -8.47
N GLY A 65 -3.01 9.09 -8.93
CA GLY A 65 -3.55 9.44 -10.24
C GLY A 65 -2.53 9.14 -11.33
N GLY A 66 -1.66 8.13 -11.15
CA GLY A 66 -0.67 7.72 -12.13
C GLY A 66 -1.36 7.39 -13.45
N GLU A 67 -1.29 8.35 -14.37
CA GLU A 67 -1.62 8.22 -15.78
C GLU A 67 -0.74 7.11 -16.35
N PHE A 68 -1.33 5.94 -16.52
CA PHE A 68 -0.74 4.88 -17.33
C PHE A 68 -0.91 5.26 -18.79
N ARG A 69 -0.01 6.11 -19.28
CA ARG A 69 0.43 5.98 -20.68
C ARG A 69 1.40 4.82 -20.72
N GLY A 70 0.88 3.68 -21.15
CA GLY A 70 1.59 2.41 -21.27
C GLY A 70 0.70 1.40 -21.97
N GLU A 71 0.64 1.53 -23.29
CA GLU A 71 0.01 0.61 -24.23
C GLU A 71 0.37 -0.85 -23.93
N CYS A 72 -0.62 -1.68 -23.63
CA CYS A 72 -0.58 -3.11 -23.92
C CYS A 72 -1.65 -3.37 -24.99
N GLU A 73 -1.21 -3.22 -26.23
CA GLU A 73 -1.83 -3.70 -27.45
C GLU A 73 -2.25 -5.19 -27.34
N ARG A 74 -3.51 -5.43 -26.95
CA ARG A 74 -4.52 -6.31 -27.60
C ARG A 74 -5.58 -6.83 -26.62
#